data_AF-A0A919HJQ4-F1
#
_entry.id   AF-A0A919HJQ4-F1
#
_cell.length_a   1.000
_cell.length_b   1.000
_cell.length_c   1.000
_cell.angle_alpha   90.00
_cell.angle_beta   90.00
_cell.angle_gamma   90.00
#
_symmetry.space_group_name_H-M   'P 1'
#
loop_
_entity.id
_entity.type
_entity.pdbx_description
1 polymer ?
#
loop_
_entity_poly.entity_id
_entity_poly.type
_entity_poly.pdbx_seq_one_letter_code
_entity_poly.pdbx_strand_id
1 'polypeptide(L)'
;MRRVMIVLLACLGPAMPVAVATSAAASPSPVPATTASPAGINGTQTATCNSGYVCIYKGDIWDDSPNHPMVYSFYRYGTYNVQNLVGDYTVMNCQTGGAGVEGFTGSNGTGSVAWNIGNNCGWGLWTSLTSTYSVRLYA
;
A
#
# COMPACT_ATOMS: atom_id res chain seq x y z
N MET A 1 -23.17 30.33 73.37
CA MET A 1 -22.14 29.41 72.84
C MET A 1 -22.80 28.04 72.63
N ARG A 2 -22.54 27.35 71.50
CA ARG A 2 -22.99 25.98 71.11
C ARG A 2 -24.51 25.74 71.04
N ARG A 3 -25.23 25.84 69.91
CA ARG A 3 -25.26 25.10 68.62
C ARG A 3 -25.67 23.62 68.69
N VAL A 4 -26.70 23.32 67.86
CA VAL A 4 -27.11 22.04 67.20
C VAL A 4 -27.99 21.13 68.05
N MET A 5 -29.32 21.01 67.88
CA MET A 5 -30.23 20.78 66.73
C MET A 5 -30.17 19.40 66.05
N ILE A 6 -31.29 18.68 66.22
CA ILE A 6 -31.96 17.75 65.30
C ILE A 6 -31.54 16.27 65.34
N VAL A 7 -32.45 15.49 65.94
CA VAL A 7 -32.75 14.07 65.72
C VAL A 7 -33.53 13.91 64.42
N LEU A 8 -33.27 12.86 63.63
CA LEU A 8 -34.16 12.09 62.73
C LEU A 8 -33.26 11.35 61.72
N LEU A 9 -33.51 10.15 61.21
CA LEU A 9 -34.42 9.03 61.40
C LEU A 9 -33.87 7.96 60.43
N ALA A 10 -33.91 6.69 60.81
CA ALA A 10 -33.41 5.55 60.04
C ALA A 10 -34.04 5.42 58.63
N CYS A 11 -33.34 4.78 57.69
CA CYS A 11 -33.95 3.83 56.75
C CYS A 11 -32.90 2.95 56.05
N LEU A 12 -33.20 1.65 56.05
CA LEU A 12 -32.51 0.54 55.40
C LEU A 12 -32.46 0.67 53.88
N GLY A 13 -31.42 0.09 53.27
CA GLY A 13 -31.46 -0.34 51.87
C GLY A 13 -30.14 -0.92 51.37
N PRO A 14 -30.04 -2.22 51.04
CA PRO A 14 -28.94 -2.78 50.26
C PRO A 14 -29.34 -2.79 48.78
N ALA A 15 -28.55 -2.20 47.89
CA ALA A 15 -28.76 -2.33 46.44
C ALA A 15 -27.43 -2.28 45.67
N MET A 16 -27.01 -3.48 45.26
CA MET A 16 -26.20 -3.91 44.11
C MET A 16 -25.13 -2.97 43.51
N PRO A 17 -23.87 -3.43 43.35
CA PRO A 17 -22.92 -2.78 42.46
C PRO A 17 -23.32 -3.02 40.99
N VAL A 18 -23.51 -1.93 40.25
CA VAL A 18 -23.61 -1.93 38.78
C VAL A 18 -22.22 -2.27 38.21
N ALA A 19 -22.10 -3.45 37.60
CA ALA A 19 -20.91 -3.81 36.83
C ALA A 19 -20.91 -3.04 35.51
N VAL A 20 -20.03 -2.05 35.38
CA VAL A 20 -19.74 -1.40 34.11
C VAL A 20 -18.77 -2.32 33.35
N ALA A 21 -19.30 -3.10 32.41
CA ALA A 21 -18.49 -3.85 31.46
C ALA A 21 -17.93 -2.87 30.41
N THR A 22 -16.70 -2.41 30.63
CA THR A 22 -15.93 -1.68 29.61
C THR A 22 -15.54 -2.65 28.50
N SER A 23 -16.17 -2.54 27.33
CA SER A 23 -15.75 -3.26 26.13
C SER A 23 -14.32 -2.87 25.77
N ALA A 24 -13.42 -3.85 25.77
CA ALA A 24 -12.04 -3.70 25.34
C ALA A 24 -11.98 -3.25 23.88
N ALA A 25 -11.43 -2.08 23.63
CA ALA A 25 -11.09 -1.62 22.29
C ALA A 25 -9.93 -2.48 21.77
N ALA A 26 -10.20 -3.31 20.75
CA ALA A 26 -9.16 -3.98 20.00
C ALA A 26 -8.27 -2.92 19.33
N SER A 27 -7.01 -2.86 19.75
CA SER A 27 -6.02 -1.94 19.21
C SER A 27 -5.63 -2.41 17.80
N PRO A 28 -5.78 -1.59 16.74
CA PRO A 28 -5.18 -1.92 15.45
C PRO A 28 -3.66 -1.77 15.60
N SER A 29 -2.92 -2.87 15.46
CA SER A 29 -1.47 -2.83 15.33
C SER A 29 -1.10 -2.03 14.07
N PRO A 30 -0.25 -1.00 14.16
CA PRO A 30 0.26 -0.32 12.97
C PRO A 30 1.21 -1.28 12.24
N VAL A 31 0.81 -1.73 11.05
CA VAL A 31 1.73 -2.37 10.11
C VAL A 31 2.69 -1.27 9.64
N PRO A 32 4.01 -1.40 9.82
CA PRO A 32 4.93 -0.42 9.26
C PRO A 32 4.82 -0.47 7.74
N ALA A 33 4.35 0.62 7.15
CA ALA A 33 4.49 0.86 5.73
C ALA A 33 5.98 1.06 5.46
N THR A 34 6.67 0.01 5.01
CA THR A 34 8.01 0.13 4.47
C THR A 34 7.91 0.91 3.16
N THR A 35 8.05 2.23 3.23
CA THR A 35 8.28 3.06 2.05
C THR A 35 9.63 2.67 1.47
N ALA A 36 9.62 1.80 0.46
CA ALA A 36 10.79 1.57 -0.37
C ALA A 36 11.14 2.90 -1.07
N SER A 37 12.22 3.54 -0.62
CA SER A 37 12.82 4.66 -1.35
C SER A 37 13.36 4.17 -2.69
N PRO A 38 13.25 4.97 -3.76
CA PRO A 38 13.90 4.63 -5.02
C PRO A 38 15.42 4.66 -4.83
N ALA A 39 16.08 3.55 -5.17
CA ALA A 39 17.53 3.52 -5.32
C ALA A 39 17.93 4.50 -6.45
N GLY A 40 18.96 5.30 -6.20
CA GLY A 40 19.42 6.32 -7.15
C GLY A 40 19.92 5.72 -8.46
N ILE A 41 19.46 6.29 -9.58
CA ILE A 41 19.82 5.90 -10.94
C ILE A 41 21.18 6.49 -11.34
N ASN A 42 22.13 5.68 -11.81
CA ASN A 42 23.38 6.11 -12.43
C ASN A 42 23.62 5.27 -13.71
N GLY A 43 22.81 5.51 -14.74
CA GLY A 43 22.86 4.72 -15.98
C GLY A 43 22.07 5.33 -17.12
N THR A 44 22.32 4.87 -18.34
CA THR A 44 21.59 5.31 -19.55
C THR A 44 20.36 4.43 -19.72
N GLN A 45 19.18 5.04 -19.87
CA GLN A 45 17.94 4.28 -20.11
C GLN A 45 18.02 3.49 -21.42
N THR A 46 17.94 2.16 -21.35
CA THR A 46 18.02 1.28 -22.54
C THR A 46 16.65 0.90 -23.12
N ALA A 47 15.55 1.24 -22.44
CA ALA A 47 14.18 0.87 -22.84
C ALA A 47 13.19 2.04 -22.77
N THR A 48 12.21 2.11 -23.69
CA THR A 48 11.23 3.21 -23.78
C THR A 48 9.80 2.78 -23.43
N CYS A 49 9.14 3.54 -22.54
CA CYS A 49 7.71 3.39 -22.23
C CYS A 49 6.91 4.58 -22.79
N ASN A 50 5.86 4.30 -23.56
CA ASN A 50 5.07 5.35 -24.20
C ASN A 50 4.30 6.20 -23.17
N SER A 51 4.14 7.49 -23.47
CA SER A 51 3.29 8.38 -22.66
C SER A 51 1.86 7.83 -22.58
N GLY A 52 1.29 7.83 -21.37
CA GLY A 52 -0.02 7.25 -21.09
C GLY A 52 -0.01 5.76 -20.71
N TYR A 53 1.15 5.10 -20.68
CA TYR A 53 1.26 3.67 -20.38
C TYR A 53 1.92 3.40 -19.02
N VAL A 54 1.61 2.22 -18.49
CA VAL A 54 2.45 1.52 -17.51
C VAL A 54 3.17 0.39 -18.22
N CYS A 55 4.49 0.31 -18.09
CA CYS A 55 5.33 -0.72 -18.69
C CYS A 55 6.09 -1.49 -17.61
N ILE A 56 6.22 -2.80 -17.78
CA ILE A 56 7.02 -3.66 -16.89
C ILE A 56 8.10 -4.34 -17.72
N TYR A 57 9.35 -4.16 -17.33
CA TYR A 57 10.53 -4.76 -17.98
C TYR A 57 11.21 -5.75 -17.05
N LYS A 58 11.74 -6.84 -17.60
CA LYS A 58 12.58 -7.76 -16.83
C LYS A 58 13.96 -7.16 -16.56
N GLY A 59 14.40 -7.15 -15.31
CA GLY A 59 15.70 -6.60 -14.90
C GLY A 59 15.70 -5.08 -14.67
N ASP A 60 16.90 -4.54 -14.51
CA ASP A 60 17.17 -3.12 -14.30
C ASP A 60 17.44 -2.42 -15.65
N ILE A 61 16.52 -1.58 -16.13
CA ILE A 61 16.63 -0.91 -17.44
C ILE A 61 17.69 0.21 -17.50
N TRP A 62 18.39 0.44 -16.39
CA TRP A 62 19.44 1.44 -16.26
C TRP A 62 20.84 0.84 -16.28
N ASP A 63 20.96 -0.50 -16.34
CA ASP A 63 22.26 -1.12 -16.55
C ASP A 63 22.72 -0.97 -18.02
N ASP A 64 24.00 -1.27 -18.28
CA ASP A 64 24.58 -1.17 -19.63
C ASP A 64 24.14 -2.34 -20.56
N SER A 65 23.24 -3.22 -20.11
CA SER A 65 22.73 -4.33 -20.90
C SER A 65 21.65 -3.85 -21.87
N PRO A 66 21.75 -4.20 -23.17
CA PRO A 66 20.75 -3.80 -24.15
C PRO A 66 19.44 -4.60 -24.07
N ASN A 67 19.34 -5.62 -23.20
CA ASN A 67 18.29 -6.64 -23.27
C ASN A 67 17.40 -6.68 -22.02
N HIS A 68 16.51 -5.69 -21.89
CA HIS A 68 15.41 -5.73 -20.94
C HIS A 68 14.08 -5.91 -21.66
N PRO A 69 13.57 -7.15 -21.80
CA PRO A 69 12.30 -7.36 -22.50
C PRO A 69 11.14 -6.74 -21.70
N MET A 70 10.30 -5.99 -22.41
CA MET A 70 9.00 -5.56 -21.88
C MET A 70 8.07 -6.76 -21.80
N VAL A 71 7.61 -7.09 -20.59
CA VAL A 71 6.70 -8.22 -20.35
C VAL A 71 5.24 -7.78 -20.27
N TYR A 72 4.98 -6.54 -19.89
CA TYR A 72 3.64 -5.97 -19.84
C TYR A 72 3.62 -4.51 -20.28
N SER A 73 2.51 -4.11 -20.92
CA SER A 73 2.19 -2.74 -21.27
C SER A 73 0.69 -2.52 -21.07
N PHE A 74 0.32 -1.57 -20.22
CA PHE A 74 -1.06 -1.27 -19.86
C PHE A 74 -1.39 0.20 -20.15
N TYR A 75 -2.53 0.45 -20.77
CA TYR A 75 -3.00 1.80 -21.08
C TYR A 75 -4.28 2.17 -20.35
N ARG A 76 -5.24 1.23 -20.29
CA ARG A 76 -6.55 1.48 -19.72
C ARG A 76 -6.51 1.30 -18.20
N TYR A 77 -7.28 2.11 -17.49
CA TYR A 77 -7.53 1.89 -16.07
C TYR A 77 -8.28 0.59 -15.86
N GLY A 78 -8.02 -0.04 -14.71
CA GLY A 78 -8.56 -1.35 -14.39
C GLY A 78 -7.53 -2.24 -13.72
N THR A 79 -7.95 -3.47 -13.48
CA THR A 79 -7.13 -4.48 -12.80
C THR A 79 -6.76 -5.60 -13.76
N TYR A 80 -5.49 -5.98 -13.77
CA TYR A 80 -4.92 -6.96 -14.66
C TYR A 80 -4.20 -8.04 -13.86
N ASN A 81 -4.51 -9.31 -14.10
CA ASN A 81 -3.70 -10.39 -13.56
C ASN A 81 -2.38 -10.48 -14.32
N VAL A 82 -1.30 -10.62 -13.58
CA VAL A 82 0.04 -10.85 -14.11
C VAL A 82 0.52 -12.22 -13.67
N GLN A 83 1.38 -12.84 -14.48
CA GLN A 83 1.80 -14.22 -14.26
C GLN A 83 3.30 -14.37 -14.49
N ASN A 84 3.91 -15.32 -13.80
CA ASN A 84 5.31 -15.70 -13.97
C ASN A 84 6.30 -14.53 -13.81
N LEU A 85 5.96 -13.54 -13.00
CA LEU A 85 6.89 -12.50 -12.59
C LEU A 85 7.76 -13.06 -11.46
N VAL A 86 8.98 -13.50 -11.76
CA VAL A 86 9.93 -14.04 -10.76
C VAL A 86 11.22 -13.24 -10.80
N GLY A 87 11.69 -12.80 -9.64
CA GLY A 87 12.88 -11.95 -9.50
C GLY A 87 12.61 -10.48 -9.81
N ASP A 88 13.65 -9.78 -10.24
CA ASP A 88 13.62 -8.31 -10.34
C ASP A 88 13.12 -7.79 -11.69
N TYR A 89 12.39 -6.68 -11.63
CA TYR A 89 11.79 -5.99 -12.76
C TYR A 89 11.85 -4.48 -12.54
N THR A 90 11.74 -3.73 -13.64
CA THR A 90 11.50 -2.29 -13.59
C THR A 90 10.06 -1.99 -13.99
N VAL A 91 9.34 -1.27 -13.12
CA VAL A 91 7.98 -0.78 -13.38
C VAL A 91 8.02 0.72 -13.68
N MET A 92 7.55 1.09 -14.86
CA MET A 92 7.44 2.48 -15.28
C MET A 92 5.98 2.87 -15.42
N ASN A 93 5.59 3.98 -14.81
CA ASN A 93 4.31 4.65 -14.96
C ASN A 93 4.54 6.00 -15.64
N CYS A 94 4.21 6.03 -16.94
CA CYS A 94 4.26 7.21 -17.80
C CYS A 94 2.87 7.83 -18.03
N GLN A 95 1.90 7.53 -17.16
CA GLN A 95 0.57 8.10 -17.22
C GLN A 95 0.55 9.54 -16.67
N THR A 96 -0.41 10.36 -17.12
CA THR A 96 -0.55 11.77 -16.73
C THR A 96 -1.75 11.99 -15.81
N GLY A 97 -1.91 13.19 -15.26
CA GLY A 97 -3.13 13.58 -14.55
C GLY A 97 -3.31 12.96 -13.15
N GLY A 98 -2.22 12.63 -12.45
CA GLY A 98 -2.27 12.05 -11.10
C GLY A 98 -2.43 10.52 -11.06
N ALA A 99 -2.46 9.88 -12.24
CA ALA A 99 -2.60 8.43 -12.35
C ALA A 99 -1.50 7.65 -11.62
N GLY A 100 -1.91 6.52 -11.05
CA GLY A 100 -1.07 5.62 -10.28
C GLY A 100 -1.26 4.16 -10.66
N VAL A 101 -0.31 3.34 -10.23
CA VAL A 101 -0.39 1.90 -10.35
C VAL A 101 0.06 1.21 -9.06
N GLU A 102 -0.71 0.21 -8.68
CA GLU A 102 -0.48 -0.65 -7.52
C GLU A 102 -0.26 -2.09 -7.96
N GLY A 103 0.69 -2.77 -7.32
CA GLY A 103 0.85 -4.21 -7.40
C GLY A 103 0.29 -4.92 -6.18
N PHE A 104 -0.41 -6.01 -6.41
CA PHE A 104 -1.13 -6.78 -5.40
C PHE A 104 -0.58 -8.19 -5.25
N THR A 105 -0.59 -8.70 -4.02
CA THR A 105 -0.20 -10.09 -3.72
C THR A 105 -1.28 -11.11 -4.03
N GLY A 106 -2.48 -10.68 -4.39
CA GLY A 106 -3.56 -11.54 -4.86
C GLY A 106 -3.94 -11.22 -6.31
N SER A 107 -4.76 -12.10 -6.89
CA SER A 107 -5.36 -11.88 -8.21
C SER A 107 -6.52 -10.89 -8.14
N ASN A 108 -6.86 -10.27 -9.27
CA ASN A 108 -8.00 -9.35 -9.42
C ASN A 108 -7.99 -8.18 -8.41
N GLY A 109 -6.80 -7.70 -8.04
CA GLY A 109 -6.65 -6.54 -7.13
C GLY A 109 -6.97 -6.86 -5.68
N THR A 110 -6.85 -8.13 -5.30
CA THR A 110 -7.06 -8.62 -3.93
C THR A 110 -5.72 -8.80 -3.20
N GLY A 111 -5.76 -9.03 -1.89
CA GLY A 111 -4.56 -9.17 -1.07
C GLY A 111 -3.94 -7.83 -0.69
N SER A 112 -2.68 -7.87 -0.24
CA SER A 112 -1.96 -6.68 0.19
C SER A 112 -1.36 -5.93 -1.00
N VAL A 113 -1.28 -4.61 -0.89
CA VAL A 113 -0.51 -3.79 -1.84
C VAL A 113 0.97 -4.01 -1.55
N ALA A 114 1.68 -4.63 -2.49
CA ALA A 114 3.11 -4.92 -2.39
C ALA A 114 3.96 -3.70 -2.80
N TRP A 115 3.45 -2.88 -3.71
CA TRP A 115 4.07 -1.64 -4.16
C TRP A 115 3.00 -0.71 -4.76
N ASN A 116 3.23 0.59 -4.65
CA ASN A 116 2.37 1.65 -5.19
C ASN A 116 3.25 2.76 -5.73
N ILE A 117 3.04 3.15 -6.98
CA ILE A 117 3.77 4.24 -7.62
C ILE A 117 2.80 5.20 -8.32
N GLY A 118 3.08 6.50 -8.19
CA GLY A 118 2.54 7.53 -9.08
C GLY A 118 3.31 7.58 -10.40
N ASN A 119 3.30 8.72 -11.08
CA ASN A 119 4.14 8.92 -12.28
C ASN A 119 5.63 8.84 -11.90
N ASN A 120 6.37 7.94 -12.57
CA ASN A 120 7.81 7.76 -12.39
C ASN A 120 8.55 7.54 -13.72
N CYS A 121 8.03 8.09 -14.81
CA CYS A 121 8.52 7.82 -16.18
C CYS A 121 10.01 8.12 -16.38
N GLY A 122 10.63 8.96 -15.56
CA GLY A 122 12.04 9.31 -15.66
C GLY A 122 13.00 8.42 -14.88
N TRP A 123 12.53 7.51 -14.02
CA TRP A 123 13.41 6.71 -13.14
C TRP A 123 12.95 5.26 -12.94
N GLY A 124 11.66 4.95 -12.99
CA GLY A 124 11.17 3.56 -12.86
C GLY A 124 11.37 2.95 -11.45
N LEU A 125 10.48 2.07 -11.03
CA LEU A 125 10.63 1.32 -9.79
C LEU A 125 11.35 0.01 -10.08
N TRP A 126 12.58 -0.13 -9.62
CA TRP A 126 13.29 -1.41 -9.61
C TRP A 126 12.97 -2.18 -8.34
N THR A 127 12.31 -3.34 -8.48
CA THR A 127 11.90 -4.17 -7.35
C THR A 127 11.67 -5.62 -7.76
N SER A 128 11.62 -6.52 -6.78
CA SER A 128 11.19 -7.89 -7.01
C SER A 128 9.67 -7.95 -7.19
N LEU A 129 9.22 -8.53 -8.30
CA LEU A 129 7.79 -8.75 -8.57
C LEU A 129 7.35 -10.18 -8.28
N THR A 130 8.19 -10.97 -7.60
CA THR A 130 7.94 -12.40 -7.27
C THR A 130 6.60 -12.61 -6.54
N SER A 131 6.18 -11.67 -5.71
CA SER A 131 4.91 -11.72 -4.98
C SER A 131 3.77 -10.96 -5.65
N THR A 132 3.92 -10.48 -6.90
CA THR A 132 2.90 -9.69 -7.59
C THR A 132 2.06 -10.59 -8.49
N TYR A 133 0.75 -10.67 -8.22
CA TYR A 133 -0.21 -11.50 -8.95
C TYR A 133 -1.22 -10.68 -9.75
N SER A 134 -1.42 -9.41 -9.40
CA SER A 134 -2.18 -8.47 -10.22
C SER A 134 -1.69 -7.04 -10.05
N VAL A 135 -2.03 -6.20 -11.03
CA VAL A 135 -1.76 -4.77 -11.01
C VAL A 135 -3.05 -4.00 -11.24
N ARG A 136 -3.19 -2.84 -10.60
CA ARG A 136 -4.34 -1.94 -10.79
C ARG A 136 -3.87 -0.56 -11.20
N LEU A 137 -4.35 -0.09 -12.35
CA LEU A 137 -4.15 1.27 -12.84
C LEU A 137 -5.36 2.12 -12.47
N TYR A 138 -5.13 3.30 -11.92
CA TYR A 138 -6.17 4.22 -11.42
C TYR A 138 -5.79 5.69 -11.63
N ALA A 139 -6.75 6.59 -11.43
CA ALA A 139 -6.60 8.04 -11.45
C ALA A 139 -7.24 8.67 -10.20
#